data_AF-A0A9E6NKI0-F1
#
_entry.id   AF-A0A9E6NKI0-F1
#
_cell.length_a   1.000
_cell.length_b   1.000
_cell.length_c   1.000
_cell.angle_alpha   90.00
_cell.angle_beta   90.00
_cell.angle_gamma   90.00
#
_symmetry.space_group_name_H-M   'P 1'
#
loop_
_entity.id
_entity.type
_entity.pdbx_description
1 polymer ?
#
loop_
_entity_poly.entity_id
_entity_poly.type
_entity_poly.pdbx_seq_one_letter_code
_entity_poly.pdbx_strand_id
1 'polypeptide(L)'
;MRNFFPDLYSDLVPGMSAAGFSLGESFSNVSEKVGEVEWYGPEVPVRDILIKNNSWVGIKRRIGFGNELLLSYRFMNEAVSLYFEDAGRLYRIAVGEGYRGKFNSVSVGDDLRNLEREFDVLFNDADDDFLLKKSGRILAGISFVTDYRASLEDAPEQVIKFISIHDWSLR
;
A
#
# COMPACT_ATOMS: atom_id res chain seq x y z
N MET A 1 9.61 -18.40 17.67
CA MET A 1 9.63 -17.67 16.40
C MET A 1 9.06 -16.27 16.66
N ARG A 2 9.77 -15.21 16.25
CA ARG A 2 9.28 -13.83 16.39
C ARG A 2 8.60 -13.46 15.08
N ASN A 3 7.28 -13.50 15.04
CA ASN A 3 6.55 -12.88 13.93
C ASN A 3 6.72 -11.37 14.06
N PHE A 4 7.37 -10.73 13.08
CA PHE A 4 7.57 -9.28 13.13
C PHE A 4 6.22 -8.57 12.98
N PHE A 5 5.88 -7.77 13.97
CA PHE A 5 4.76 -6.84 13.85
C PHE A 5 5.25 -5.62 13.06
N PRO A 6 4.56 -5.22 11.97
CA PRO A 6 4.93 -4.00 11.27
C PRO A 6 4.86 -2.80 12.22
N ASP A 7 5.71 -1.81 11.99
CA ASP A 7 5.65 -0.55 12.73
C ASP A 7 4.48 0.31 12.22
N LEU A 8 3.31 0.14 12.85
CA LEU A 8 2.08 0.85 12.50
C LEU A 8 2.16 2.37 12.73
N TYR A 9 3.20 2.86 13.40
CA TYR A 9 3.37 4.28 13.74
C TYR A 9 4.48 4.96 12.93
N SER A 10 5.27 4.20 12.18
CA SER A 10 6.35 4.76 11.35
C SER A 10 5.81 5.72 10.28
N ASP A 11 6.53 6.80 10.04
CA ASP A 11 6.17 7.75 9.00
C ASP A 11 6.22 7.13 7.61
N LEU A 12 5.41 7.68 6.72
CA LEU A 12 5.32 7.28 5.32
C LEU A 12 6.30 8.12 4.50
N VAL A 13 7.34 7.48 3.96
CA VAL A 13 8.41 8.16 3.21
C VAL A 13 8.28 7.84 1.72
N PRO A 14 7.84 8.79 0.88
CA PRO A 14 7.62 8.57 -0.55
C PRO A 14 8.83 7.94 -1.25
N GLY A 15 8.59 6.89 -2.02
CA GLY A 15 9.63 6.18 -2.79
C GLY A 15 10.67 5.44 -1.94
N MET A 16 10.48 5.33 -0.62
CA MET A 16 11.51 4.77 0.25
C MET A 16 11.00 3.70 1.20
N SER A 17 10.06 4.03 2.10
CA SER A 17 9.72 3.12 3.21
C SER A 17 8.38 3.42 3.88
N ALA A 18 7.83 2.39 4.50
CA ALA A 18 6.66 2.44 5.38
C ALA A 18 6.59 1.16 6.24
N ALA A 19 5.92 1.23 7.38
CA ALA A 19 5.62 0.08 8.24
C ALA A 19 6.84 -0.71 8.76
N GLY A 20 8.03 -0.10 8.79
CA GLY A 20 9.30 -0.77 9.12
C GLY A 20 9.93 -1.56 7.95
N PHE A 21 9.43 -1.39 6.73
CA PHE A 21 9.98 -1.98 5.51
C PHE A 21 10.45 -0.91 4.54
N SER A 22 11.46 -1.24 3.75
CA SER A 22 12.01 -0.40 2.70
C SER A 22 11.74 -0.99 1.32
N LEU A 23 11.47 -0.12 0.35
CA LEU A 23 11.38 -0.52 -1.05
C LEU A 23 12.73 -1.08 -1.54
N GLY A 24 12.67 -1.98 -2.51
CA GLY A 24 13.83 -2.69 -3.07
C GLY A 24 14.32 -3.87 -2.23
N GLU A 25 13.79 -4.09 -1.02
CA GLU A 25 14.09 -5.30 -0.24
C GLU A 25 13.69 -6.56 -1.00
N SER A 26 14.52 -7.59 -0.94
CA SER A 26 14.20 -8.88 -1.56
C SER A 26 13.11 -9.61 -0.77
N PHE A 27 12.37 -10.45 -1.47
CA PHE A 27 11.36 -11.31 -0.90
C PHE A 27 11.92 -12.18 0.23
N SER A 28 13.14 -12.70 0.09
CA SER A 28 13.81 -13.49 1.14
C SER A 28 13.99 -12.69 2.42
N ASN A 29 14.49 -11.46 2.32
CA ASN A 29 14.74 -10.61 3.49
C ASN A 29 13.43 -10.23 4.19
N VAL A 30 12.40 -9.90 3.41
CA VAL A 30 11.08 -9.61 3.97
C VAL A 30 10.46 -10.86 4.59
N SER A 31 10.61 -12.03 3.96
CA SER A 31 10.12 -13.31 4.48
C SER A 31 10.76 -13.67 5.81
N GLU A 32 12.07 -13.45 5.96
CA GLU A 32 12.79 -13.67 7.23
C GLU A 32 12.28 -12.77 8.34
N LYS A 33 11.94 -11.52 8.03
CA LYS A 33 11.32 -10.59 8.99
C LYS A 33 9.91 -11.04 9.34
N VAL A 34 9.05 -11.27 8.35
CA VAL A 34 7.64 -11.61 8.53
C VAL A 34 7.48 -12.93 9.31
N GLY A 35 8.32 -13.92 9.00
CA GLY A 35 8.25 -15.26 9.57
C GLY A 35 7.33 -16.20 8.79
N GLU A 36 7.00 -17.34 9.41
CA GLU A 36 6.11 -18.32 8.81
C GLU A 36 4.67 -17.79 8.72
N VAL A 37 4.05 -17.94 7.54
CA VAL A 37 2.67 -17.52 7.30
C VAL A 37 1.92 -18.58 6.50
N GLU A 38 0.60 -18.55 6.63
CA GLU A 38 -0.28 -19.29 5.72
C GLU A 38 -0.34 -18.58 4.36
N TRP A 39 -0.26 -19.36 3.28
CA TRP A 39 -0.31 -18.87 1.90
C TRP A 39 -1.60 -19.25 1.22
N TYR A 40 -2.33 -18.26 0.72
CA TYR A 40 -3.57 -18.46 -0.02
C TYR A 40 -3.37 -18.26 -1.51
N GLY A 41 -3.90 -19.19 -2.28
CA GLY A 41 -3.83 -19.18 -3.74
C GLY A 41 -4.90 -18.31 -4.40
N PRO A 42 -4.85 -18.19 -5.74
CA PRO A 42 -5.75 -17.32 -6.52
C PRO A 42 -7.22 -17.73 -6.46
N GLU A 43 -7.51 -18.98 -6.13
CA GLU A 43 -8.87 -19.53 -6.04
C GLU A 43 -9.60 -19.11 -4.74
N VAL A 44 -8.90 -18.50 -3.78
CA VAL A 44 -9.48 -18.15 -2.48
C VAL A 44 -9.92 -16.69 -2.45
N PRO A 45 -11.17 -16.39 -2.05
CA PRO A 45 -11.62 -15.02 -1.83
C PRO A 45 -10.81 -14.35 -0.71
N VAL A 46 -9.85 -13.50 -1.10
CA VAL A 46 -8.92 -12.83 -0.17
C VAL A 46 -9.66 -12.02 0.91
N ARG A 47 -10.82 -11.45 0.57
CA ARG A 47 -11.65 -10.68 1.50
C ARG A 47 -12.06 -11.49 2.74
N ASP A 48 -12.48 -12.73 2.57
CA ASP A 48 -13.02 -13.54 3.67
C ASP A 48 -11.92 -13.99 4.65
N ILE A 49 -10.70 -14.18 4.14
CA ILE A 49 -9.50 -14.44 4.94
C ILE A 49 -9.17 -13.21 5.78
N LEU A 50 -9.12 -12.04 5.15
CA LEU A 50 -8.60 -10.81 5.75
C LEU A 50 -9.48 -10.29 6.90
N ILE A 51 -10.81 -10.42 6.80
CA ILE A 51 -11.76 -9.98 7.83
C ILE A 51 -11.49 -10.64 9.19
N LYS A 52 -10.97 -11.87 9.20
CA LYS A 52 -10.73 -12.65 10.42
C LYS A 52 -9.25 -12.69 10.82
N ASN A 53 -8.37 -12.10 10.01
CA ASN A 53 -6.94 -12.24 10.16
C ASN A 53 -6.36 -11.12 11.04
N ASN A 54 -5.70 -11.52 12.13
CA ASN A 54 -5.01 -10.63 13.07
C ASN A 54 -3.47 -10.70 12.95
N SER A 55 -2.93 -11.36 11.93
CA SER A 55 -1.49 -11.54 11.70
C SER A 55 -1.12 -11.38 10.23
N TRP A 56 0.09 -11.80 9.84
CA TRP A 56 0.51 -11.86 8.46
C TRP A 56 -0.07 -13.09 7.74
N VAL A 57 -0.52 -12.88 6.51
CA VAL A 57 -0.83 -13.94 5.55
C VAL A 57 -0.14 -13.66 4.22
N GLY A 58 0.24 -14.72 3.52
CA GLY A 58 0.76 -14.66 2.17
C GLY A 58 -0.35 -14.84 1.15
N ILE A 59 -0.35 -14.05 0.08
CA ILE A 59 -1.32 -14.12 -1.01
C ILE A 59 -0.58 -14.32 -2.33
N LYS A 60 -1.04 -15.29 -3.13
CA LYS A 60 -0.57 -15.57 -4.48
C LYS A 60 -1.65 -15.18 -5.48
N ARG A 61 -1.35 -14.30 -6.43
CA ARG A 61 -2.28 -13.91 -7.51
C ARG A 61 -1.71 -14.27 -8.87
N ARG A 62 -2.55 -14.81 -9.76
CA ARG A 62 -2.16 -15.01 -11.17
C ARG A 62 -2.17 -13.68 -11.92
N ILE A 63 -1.18 -13.50 -12.80
CA ILE A 63 -1.16 -12.40 -13.76
C ILE A 63 -1.82 -12.85 -15.06
N GLY A 64 -2.90 -12.16 -15.46
CA GLY A 64 -3.61 -12.46 -16.69
C GLY A 64 -4.06 -13.93 -16.78
N PHE A 65 -3.81 -14.54 -17.95
CA PHE A 65 -4.10 -15.95 -18.21
C PHE A 65 -2.85 -16.86 -18.08
N GLY A 66 -1.74 -16.31 -17.57
CA GLY A 66 -0.48 -17.03 -17.42
C GLY A 66 -0.39 -17.87 -16.14
N ASN A 67 0.74 -18.57 -15.99
CA ASN A 67 1.08 -19.34 -14.79
C ASN A 67 1.94 -18.54 -13.78
N GLU A 68 2.31 -17.31 -14.11
CA GLU A 68 3.08 -16.42 -13.24
C GLU A 68 2.24 -15.99 -12.03
N LEU A 69 2.89 -15.99 -10.85
CA LEU A 69 2.26 -15.67 -9.58
C LEU A 69 2.94 -14.47 -8.93
N LEU A 70 2.19 -13.40 -8.72
CA LEU A 70 2.62 -12.31 -7.85
C LEU A 70 2.41 -12.69 -6.40
N LEU A 71 3.42 -12.43 -5.60
CA LEU A 71 3.41 -12.63 -4.17
C LEU A 71 3.10 -11.31 -3.46
N SER A 72 2.32 -11.38 -2.40
CA SER A 72 2.14 -10.26 -1.47
C SER A 72 1.93 -10.76 -0.05
N TYR A 73 2.31 -9.95 0.92
CA TYR A 73 1.97 -10.15 2.32
C TYR A 73 0.87 -9.17 2.75
N ARG A 74 -0.05 -9.63 3.59
CA ARG A 74 -1.12 -8.81 4.18
C ARG A 74 -1.12 -8.95 5.68
N PHE A 75 -1.11 -7.84 6.38
CA PHE A 75 -1.22 -7.76 7.83
C PHE A 75 -2.56 -7.13 8.23
N MET A 76 -3.26 -7.74 9.20
CA MET A 76 -4.47 -7.22 9.84
C MET A 76 -5.45 -6.50 8.91
N ASN A 77 -6.28 -7.26 8.19
CA ASN A 77 -7.25 -6.73 7.22
C ASN A 77 -6.71 -5.56 6.34
N GLU A 78 -5.48 -5.72 5.85
CA GLU A 78 -4.77 -4.74 5.00
C GLU A 78 -4.35 -3.43 5.69
N ALA A 79 -4.21 -3.42 7.01
CA ALA A 79 -3.51 -2.36 7.72
C ALA A 79 -2.11 -2.11 7.12
N VAL A 80 -1.43 -3.19 6.72
CA VAL A 80 -0.20 -3.14 5.93
C VAL A 80 -0.23 -4.23 4.84
N SER A 81 0.15 -3.86 3.63
CA SER A 81 0.24 -4.76 2.48
C SER A 81 1.57 -4.56 1.75
N LEU A 82 2.32 -5.64 1.56
CA LEU A 82 3.62 -5.65 0.88
C LEU A 82 3.47 -6.35 -0.46
N TYR A 83 3.87 -5.68 -1.54
CA TYR A 83 3.73 -6.20 -2.90
C TYR A 83 5.10 -6.35 -3.54
N PHE A 84 5.31 -7.50 -4.17
CA PHE A 84 6.57 -7.82 -4.84
C PHE A 84 6.37 -7.85 -6.34
N GLU A 85 7.39 -7.39 -7.06
CA GLU A 85 7.51 -7.60 -8.50
C GLU A 85 7.99 -9.04 -8.79
N ASP A 86 8.08 -9.41 -10.06
CA ASP A 86 8.31 -10.80 -10.50
C ASP A 86 9.69 -11.35 -10.06
N ALA A 87 10.74 -10.54 -10.10
CA ALA A 87 12.07 -10.84 -9.56
C ALA A 87 12.13 -10.75 -8.02
N GLY A 88 11.00 -10.55 -7.35
CA GLY A 88 10.85 -10.66 -5.91
C GLY A 88 11.31 -9.44 -5.11
N ARG A 89 11.40 -8.25 -5.71
CA ARG A 89 11.68 -7.00 -4.98
C ARG A 89 10.40 -6.35 -4.47
N LEU A 90 10.45 -5.84 -3.24
CA LEU A 90 9.36 -5.05 -2.66
C LEU A 90 9.27 -3.71 -3.40
N TYR A 91 8.28 -3.56 -4.27
CA TYR A 91 8.10 -2.35 -5.09
C TYR A 91 6.98 -1.44 -4.58
N ARG A 92 6.09 -1.97 -3.71
CA ARG A 92 4.98 -1.21 -3.13
C ARG A 92 4.65 -1.68 -1.72
N ILE A 93 4.46 -0.70 -0.83
CA ILE A 93 3.93 -0.85 0.52
C ILE A 93 2.64 -0.01 0.59
N ALA A 94 1.49 -0.66 0.77
CA ALA A 94 0.23 0.04 0.99
C ALA A 94 -0.20 -0.08 2.44
N VAL A 95 -0.67 1.02 3.01
CA VAL A 95 -1.20 1.07 4.38
C VAL A 95 -2.68 1.44 4.35
N GLY A 96 -3.46 0.80 5.21
CA GLY A 96 -4.91 0.94 5.29
C GLY A 96 -5.40 1.21 6.71
N GLU A 97 -6.67 0.92 6.94
CA GLU A 97 -7.29 1.12 8.26
C GLU A 97 -6.51 0.37 9.35
N GLY A 98 -6.23 1.08 10.46
CA GLY A 98 -5.40 0.57 11.56
C GLY A 98 -3.96 1.07 11.54
N TYR A 99 -3.44 1.54 10.40
CA TYR A 99 -2.16 2.24 10.34
C TYR A 99 -2.27 3.65 10.93
N ARG A 100 -1.27 4.08 11.70
CA ARG A 100 -1.26 5.34 12.46
C ARG A 100 -0.15 6.30 12.06
N GLY A 101 0.84 5.83 11.30
CA GLY A 101 1.87 6.66 10.71
C GLY A 101 1.31 7.66 9.70
N LYS A 102 2.10 8.70 9.39
CA LYS A 102 1.62 9.86 8.65
C LYS A 102 2.51 10.21 7.46
N PHE A 103 1.92 10.86 6.48
CA PHE A 103 2.62 11.64 5.47
C PHE A 103 2.10 13.07 5.56
N ASN A 104 2.99 14.07 5.66
CA ASN A 104 2.60 15.48 5.70
C ASN A 104 1.42 15.81 6.63
N SER A 105 1.47 15.29 7.86
CA SER A 105 0.42 15.39 8.89
C SER A 105 -0.91 14.66 8.62
N VAL A 106 -1.09 14.04 7.45
CA VAL A 106 -2.28 13.24 7.12
C VAL A 106 -2.03 11.74 7.29
N SER A 107 -3.10 11.02 7.61
CA SER A 107 -3.15 9.57 7.83
C SER A 107 -4.36 8.95 7.15
N VAL A 108 -4.40 7.61 7.14
CA VAL A 108 -5.60 6.88 6.72
C VAL A 108 -6.79 7.28 7.61
N GLY A 109 -7.92 7.59 7.00
CA GLY A 109 -9.11 8.08 7.67
C GLY A 109 -9.25 9.61 7.70
N ASP A 110 -8.21 10.36 7.31
CA ASP A 110 -8.31 11.81 7.18
C ASP A 110 -8.92 12.23 5.83
N ASP A 111 -9.42 13.46 5.77
CA ASP A 111 -9.83 14.12 4.52
C ASP A 111 -8.61 14.37 3.63
N LEU A 112 -8.69 13.92 2.37
CA LEU A 112 -7.64 14.08 1.36
C LEU A 112 -7.28 15.56 1.16
N ARG A 113 -8.25 16.47 1.27
CA ARG A 113 -8.06 17.91 1.02
C ARG A 113 -7.16 18.59 2.03
N ASN A 114 -6.84 17.95 3.15
CA ASN A 114 -5.81 18.44 4.07
C ASN A 114 -4.43 18.57 3.38
N LEU A 115 -4.19 17.85 2.29
CA LEU A 115 -2.98 17.95 1.46
C LEU A 115 -2.95 19.19 0.56
N GLU A 116 -4.10 19.81 0.25
CA GLU A 116 -4.20 20.99 -0.63
C GLU A 116 -3.46 22.22 -0.07
N ARG A 117 -3.08 22.20 1.22
CA ARG A 117 -2.26 23.24 1.85
C ARG A 117 -0.84 23.31 1.29
N GLU A 118 -0.33 22.20 0.75
CA GLU A 118 1.06 22.09 0.30
C GLU A 118 1.24 21.51 -1.10
N PHE A 119 0.20 20.87 -1.64
CA PHE A 119 0.24 20.13 -2.88
C PHE A 119 -0.99 20.45 -3.74
N ASP A 120 -0.82 20.44 -5.06
CA ASP A 120 -1.97 20.24 -5.95
C ASP A 120 -2.32 18.75 -5.90
N VAL A 121 -3.58 18.43 -5.59
CA VAL A 121 -4.09 17.06 -5.51
C VAL A 121 -4.75 16.72 -6.84
N LEU A 122 -4.23 15.71 -7.54
CA LEU A 122 -4.64 15.36 -8.90
C LEU A 122 -5.25 13.96 -8.91
N PHE A 123 -6.43 13.83 -9.51
CA PHE A 123 -7.03 12.53 -9.75
C PHE A 123 -6.42 11.88 -10.99
N ASN A 124 -6.02 10.62 -10.87
CA ASN A 124 -5.50 9.77 -11.92
C ASN A 124 -6.59 8.76 -12.30
N ASP A 125 -7.26 9.03 -13.42
CA ASP A 125 -8.38 8.23 -13.94
C ASP A 125 -7.94 6.86 -14.48
N ALA A 126 -6.64 6.63 -14.68
CA ALA A 126 -6.13 5.33 -15.11
C ALA A 126 -6.07 4.29 -13.98
N ASP A 127 -5.78 4.72 -12.74
CA ASP A 127 -5.61 3.85 -11.58
C ASP A 127 -6.62 4.11 -10.45
N ASP A 128 -7.56 5.04 -10.67
CA ASP A 128 -8.56 5.50 -9.69
C ASP A 128 -7.92 5.95 -8.36
N ASP A 129 -6.78 6.63 -8.45
CA ASP A 129 -6.01 7.11 -7.31
C ASP A 129 -5.66 8.61 -7.42
N PHE A 130 -5.07 9.15 -6.36
CA PHE A 130 -4.67 10.54 -6.28
C PHE A 130 -3.15 10.66 -6.21
N LEU A 131 -2.64 11.56 -7.04
CA LEU A 131 -1.24 11.95 -7.11
C LEU A 131 -1.09 13.35 -6.51
N LEU A 132 0.11 13.62 -5.99
CA LEU A 132 0.45 14.94 -5.48
C LEU A 132 1.40 15.65 -6.42
N LYS A 133 1.22 16.95 -6.59
CA LYS A 133 2.11 17.81 -7.36
C LYS A 133 2.59 18.97 -6.51
N LYS A 134 3.89 19.27 -6.56
CA LYS A 134 4.49 20.42 -5.88
C LYS A 134 5.38 21.17 -6.87
N SER A 135 5.20 22.48 -6.99
CA SER A 135 6.00 23.33 -7.87
C SER A 135 6.08 22.82 -9.31
N GLY A 136 4.94 22.37 -9.86
CA GLY A 136 4.86 21.91 -11.25
C GLY A 136 5.26 20.45 -11.48
N ARG A 137 5.76 19.72 -10.48
CA ARG A 137 6.25 18.34 -10.62
C ARG A 137 5.45 17.36 -9.77
N ILE A 138 5.15 16.19 -10.34
CA ILE A 138 4.54 15.09 -9.59
C ILE A 138 5.53 14.63 -8.51
N LEU A 139 5.05 14.53 -7.28
CA LEU A 139 5.76 13.88 -6.19
C LEU A 139 5.69 12.37 -6.41
N ALA A 140 6.77 11.80 -6.91
CA ALA A 140 6.85 10.36 -7.14
C ALA A 140 6.85 9.56 -5.83
N GLY A 141 6.43 8.30 -5.94
CA GLY A 141 6.58 7.29 -4.90
C GLY A 141 5.57 7.36 -3.75
N ILE A 142 4.52 8.15 -3.91
CA ILE A 142 3.34 8.14 -3.04
C ILE A 142 2.06 8.35 -3.86
N SER A 143 1.00 7.60 -3.54
CA SER A 143 -0.35 7.84 -4.05
C SER A 143 -1.41 7.49 -3.01
N PHE A 144 -2.63 8.00 -3.22
CA PHE A 144 -3.73 7.90 -2.25
C PHE A 144 -4.97 7.33 -2.92
N VAL A 145 -5.63 6.39 -2.25
CA VAL A 145 -6.93 5.87 -2.67
C VAL A 145 -7.96 6.26 -1.63
N THR A 146 -9.08 6.81 -2.08
CA THR A 146 -10.17 7.26 -1.23
C THR A 146 -11.38 6.31 -1.25
N ASP A 147 -12.41 6.65 -0.50
CA ASP A 147 -13.69 5.95 -0.47
C ASP A 147 -14.53 6.12 -1.74
N TYR A 148 -14.49 7.29 -2.39
CA TYR A 148 -15.24 7.55 -3.62
C TYR A 148 -14.49 7.21 -4.90
N ARG A 149 -13.15 7.27 -4.89
CA ARG A 149 -12.31 6.98 -6.06
C ARG A 149 -12.74 7.75 -7.33
N ALA A 150 -13.06 9.02 -7.15
CA ALA A 150 -13.50 9.91 -8.21
C ALA A 150 -12.75 11.23 -8.12
N SER A 151 -12.86 12.09 -9.13
CA SER A 151 -12.27 13.42 -9.09
C SER A 151 -12.82 14.25 -7.90
N LEU A 152 -12.06 15.25 -7.42
CA LEU A 152 -12.55 16.19 -6.41
C LEU A 152 -13.64 17.14 -6.95
N GLU A 153 -13.81 17.22 -8.28
CA GLU A 153 -14.93 17.95 -8.90
C GLU A 153 -16.24 17.18 -8.73
N ASP A 154 -16.20 15.85 -8.93
CA ASP A 154 -17.36 14.97 -8.81
C ASP A 154 -17.70 14.62 -7.36
N ALA A 155 -16.68 14.41 -6.53
CA ALA A 155 -16.81 14.11 -5.11
C ALA A 155 -15.83 14.98 -4.30
N PRO A 156 -16.25 16.17 -3.82
CA PRO A 156 -15.35 17.10 -3.14
C PRO A 156 -14.91 16.68 -1.73
N GLU A 157 -15.64 15.77 -1.08
CA GLU A 157 -15.34 15.32 0.28
C GLU A 157 -15.02 13.82 0.23
N GLN A 158 -13.74 13.49 0.39
CA GLN A 158 -13.28 12.11 0.28
C GLN A 158 -12.29 11.77 1.39
N VAL A 159 -12.46 10.60 1.98
CA VAL A 159 -11.62 10.11 3.07
C VAL A 159 -10.58 9.15 2.52
N ILE A 160 -9.33 9.31 2.95
CA ILE A 160 -8.24 8.42 2.59
C ILE A 160 -8.52 7.02 3.13
N LYS A 161 -8.58 6.02 2.24
CA LYS A 161 -8.72 4.60 2.59
C LYS A 161 -7.39 3.86 2.55
N PHE A 162 -6.54 4.19 1.59
CA PHE A 162 -5.20 3.64 1.51
C PHE A 162 -4.18 4.70 1.10
N ILE A 163 -2.96 4.58 1.62
CA ILE A 163 -1.79 5.33 1.18
C ILE A 163 -0.77 4.32 0.65
N SER A 164 -0.20 4.60 -0.51
CA SER A 164 0.68 3.69 -1.23
C SER A 164 2.07 4.29 -1.40
N ILE A 165 3.07 3.75 -0.71
CA ILE A 165 4.49 4.07 -0.92
C ILE A 165 5.06 3.09 -1.92
N HIS A 166 5.67 3.59 -3.00
CA HIS A 166 6.02 2.75 -4.13
C HIS A 166 7.22 3.26 -4.93
N ASP A 167 7.83 2.37 -5.70
CA ASP A 167 8.85 2.70 -6.69
C ASP A 167 8.55 1.92 -7.96
N TRP A 168 7.97 2.61 -8.94
CA TRP A 168 7.60 2.00 -10.22
C TRP A 168 8.80 1.69 -11.11
N SER A 169 10.00 2.20 -10.81
CA SER A 169 11.21 1.84 -11.57
C SER A 169 11.71 0.43 -11.27
N LEU A 170 11.22 -0.17 -10.19
CA LEU A 170 11.48 -1.57 -9.84
C LEU A 170 10.58 -2.55 -10.58
N ARG A 171 9.52 -2.07 -11.24
CA ARG A 171 8.51 -2.89 -11.91
C ARG A 171 8.76 -2.99 -13.41
#